data_AF-A0A919G5J5-F1
#
_entry.id   AF-A0A919G5J5-F1
#
_cell.length_a   1.000
_cell.length_b   1.000
_cell.length_c   1.000
_cell.angle_alpha   90.00
_cell.angle_beta   90.00
_cell.angle_gamma   90.00
#
_symmetry.space_group_name_H-M   'P 1'
#
loop_
_entity.id
_entity.type
_entity.pdbx_description
1 polymer ?
#
loop_
_entity_poly.entity_id
_entity_poly.type
_entity_poly.pdbx_seq_one_letter_code
_entity_poly.pdbx_strand_id
1 'polypeptide(L)'
;MVVKRSGVTEPFSREKVISGVRKACQGRPVTEDALAQLGQRVEECLRASGSAELSTHDVGLAILGPLKDLDVVAYLRFASVYRAYDGLEDFEAAIAELRAEQAFALEDGAPVPAPAAAS
;
A
#
# COMPACT_ATOMS: atom_id res chain seq x y z
N MET A 1 5.87 15.81 -10.07
CA MET A 1 4.61 16.50 -9.68
C MET A 1 3.49 15.48 -9.62
N VAL A 2 2.48 15.68 -8.78
CA VAL A 2 1.27 14.84 -8.74
C VAL A 2 0.13 15.55 -9.46
N VAL A 3 -0.39 14.93 -10.51
CA VAL A 3 -1.58 15.35 -11.26
C VAL A 3 -2.81 14.79 -10.55
N LYS A 4 -3.70 15.68 -10.09
CA LYS A 4 -4.97 15.30 -9.49
C LYS A 4 -5.99 14.91 -10.56
N ARG A 5 -7.04 14.19 -10.15
CA ARG A 5 -8.22 13.89 -11.00
C ARG A 5 -8.89 15.15 -11.57
N SER A 6 -8.73 16.30 -10.89
CA SER A 6 -9.21 17.61 -11.33
C SER A 6 -8.32 18.29 -12.38
N GLY A 7 -7.19 17.69 -12.77
CA GLY A 7 -6.19 18.28 -13.68
C GLY A 7 -5.19 19.24 -13.03
N VAL A 8 -5.35 19.54 -11.73
CA VAL A 8 -4.41 20.39 -10.97
C VAL A 8 -3.14 19.61 -10.64
N THR A 9 -1.98 20.25 -10.82
CA THR A 9 -0.68 19.68 -10.43
C THR A 9 -0.17 20.27 -9.12
N GLU A 10 0.38 19.42 -8.26
CA GLU A 10 0.98 19.82 -6.99
C GLU A 10 2.26 19.02 -6.70
N PRO A 11 3.16 19.51 -5.84
CA PRO A 11 4.27 18.70 -5.37
C PRO A 11 3.76 17.47 -4.61
N PHE A 12 4.48 16.35 -4.74
CA PHE A 12 4.20 15.16 -3.94
C PHE A 12 4.32 15.49 -2.44
N SER A 13 3.41 14.94 -1.64
CA SER A 13 3.38 15.15 -0.19
C SER A 13 3.26 13.81 0.53
N ARG A 14 4.28 13.46 1.30
CA ARG A 14 4.27 12.28 2.19
C ARG A 14 3.13 12.35 3.21
N GLU A 15 2.83 13.54 3.73
CA GLU A 15 1.73 13.74 4.67
C GLU A 15 0.37 13.32 4.09
N LYS A 16 0.13 13.60 2.80
CA LYS A 16 -1.10 13.18 2.11
C LYS A 16 -1.16 11.66 1.93
N VAL A 17 -0.03 11.02 1.64
CA VAL A 17 0.06 9.55 1.58
C VAL A 17 -0.27 8.95 2.94
N ILE A 18 0.39 9.41 4.00
CA ILE A 18 0.18 8.93 5.38
C ILE A 18 -1.29 9.10 5.77
N SER A 19 -1.88 10.27 5.51
CA SER A 19 -3.29 10.55 5.80
C SER A 19 -4.24 9.60 5.07
N GLY A 20 -3.99 9.30 3.79
CA GLY A 20 -4.77 8.34 3.01
C GLY A 20 -4.68 6.91 3.54
N VAL A 21 -3.49 6.49 3.98
CA VAL A 21 -3.23 5.14 4.49
C VAL A 21 -3.77 4.95 5.91
N ARG A 22 -3.76 6.00 6.74
CA ARG A 22 -4.19 5.94 8.14
C ARG A 22 -5.59 5.37 8.31
N LYS A 23 -6.51 5.67 7.38
CA LYS A 23 -7.88 5.12 7.41
C LYS A 23 -7.89 3.59 7.23
N ALA A 24 -7.05 3.05 6.35
CA ALA A 24 -6.95 1.61 6.14
C ALA A 24 -6.33 0.88 7.35
N CYS A 25 -5.40 1.55 8.05
CA CYS A 25 -4.74 1.03 9.25
C CYS A 25 -5.56 1.15 10.56
N GLN A 26 -6.80 1.68 10.53
CA GLN A 26 -7.60 1.82 11.75
C GLN A 26 -7.84 0.47 12.45
N GLY A 27 -7.55 0.43 13.76
CA GLY A 27 -7.66 -0.77 14.59
C GLY A 27 -6.60 -1.84 14.30
N ARG A 28 -5.54 -1.50 13.57
CA ARG A 28 -4.37 -2.36 13.34
C ARG A 28 -3.21 -1.91 14.23
N PRO A 29 -2.30 -2.81 14.63
CA PRO A 29 -1.11 -2.49 15.41
C PRO A 29 -0.01 -1.83 14.53
N VAL A 30 -0.34 -0.68 13.92
CA VAL A 30 0.56 0.09 13.07
C VAL A 30 0.93 1.39 13.78
N THR A 31 2.23 1.62 13.97
CA THR A 31 2.74 2.82 14.64
C THR A 31 2.86 4.00 13.68
N GLU A 32 2.88 5.22 14.23
CA GLU A 32 3.13 6.44 13.45
C GLU A 32 4.51 6.42 12.77
N ASP A 33 5.52 5.84 13.43
CA ASP A 33 6.85 5.66 12.85
C ASP A 33 6.82 4.72 11.63
N ALA A 34 6.09 3.61 11.72
CA ALA A 34 5.92 2.70 10.59
C ALA A 34 5.18 3.35 9.42
N LEU A 35 4.19 4.22 9.68
CA LEU A 35 3.53 5.03 8.65
C LEU A 35 4.49 6.04 8.01
N ALA A 36 5.37 6.66 8.79
CA ALA A 36 6.39 7.56 8.27
C ALA A 36 7.38 6.84 7.36
N GLN A 37 7.85 5.65 7.77
CA GLN A 37 8.71 4.79 6.96
C GLN A 37 8.00 4.35 5.67
N LEU A 38 6.71 3.99 5.74
CA LEU A 38 5.90 3.69 4.56
C LEU A 38 5.86 4.88 3.60
N GLY A 39 5.59 6.10 4.11
CA GLY A 39 5.58 7.32 3.31
C GLY A 39 6.91 7.58 2.61
N GLN A 40 8.03 7.30 3.27
CA GLN A 40 9.36 7.36 2.67
C GLN A 40 9.54 6.32 1.55
N ARG A 41 9.20 5.05 1.81
CA ARG A 41 9.29 3.97 0.79
C ARG A 41 8.46 4.30 -0.45
N VAL A 42 7.26 4.84 -0.28
CA VAL A 42 6.41 5.27 -1.39
C VAL A 42 7.09 6.37 -2.20
N GLU A 43 7.66 7.38 -1.55
CA GLU A 43 8.39 8.45 -2.23
C GLU A 43 9.58 7.89 -3.03
N GLU A 44 10.32 6.95 -2.46
CA GLU A 44 11.45 6.28 -3.12
C GLU A 44 11.00 5.47 -4.34
N CYS A 45 9.90 4.70 -4.22
CA CYS A 45 9.32 3.97 -5.35
C CYS A 45 8.88 4.91 -6.49
N LEU A 46 8.23 6.02 -6.15
CA LEU A 46 7.79 7.02 -7.12
C LEU A 46 8.97 7.74 -7.78
N ARG A 47 10.05 8.02 -7.03
CA ARG A 47 11.27 8.60 -7.59
C ARG A 47 11.98 7.63 -8.52
N ALA A 48 12.03 6.35 -8.15
CA ALA A 48 12.65 5.29 -8.94
C ALA A 48 11.92 5.02 -10.26
N SER A 49 10.63 5.36 -10.37
CA SER A 49 9.89 5.25 -11.64
C SER A 49 10.38 6.21 -12.73
N GLY A 50 11.11 7.27 -12.36
CA GLY A 50 11.63 8.28 -13.28
C GLY A 50 10.56 9.19 -13.90
N SER A 51 9.31 9.09 -13.45
CA SER A 51 8.18 9.85 -14.02
C SER A 51 8.20 11.30 -13.55
N ALA A 52 8.20 12.25 -14.48
CA ALA A 52 8.11 13.67 -14.16
C ALA A 52 6.73 14.05 -13.58
N GLU A 53 5.69 13.37 -14.04
CA GLU A 53 4.30 13.55 -13.64
C GLU A 53 3.69 12.21 -13.23
N LEU A 54 3.04 12.19 -12.07
CA LEU A 54 2.41 11.02 -11.49
C LEU A 54 0.94 11.33 -11.25
N SER A 55 0.03 10.47 -11.65
CA SER A 55 -1.37 10.66 -11.28
C SER A 55 -1.60 10.33 -9.81
N THR A 56 -2.70 10.80 -9.23
CA THR A 56 -3.12 10.36 -7.88
C THR A 56 -3.36 8.85 -7.83
N HIS A 57 -3.75 8.24 -8.95
CA HIS A 57 -3.92 6.80 -9.06
C HIS A 57 -2.57 6.07 -8.96
N ASP A 58 -1.53 6.56 -9.65
CA ASP A 58 -0.18 5.98 -9.58
C ASP A 58 0.40 6.04 -8.17
N VAL A 59 0.17 7.16 -7.47
CA VAL A 59 0.54 7.28 -6.05
C VAL A 59 -0.20 6.24 -5.20
N GLY A 60 -1.50 6.04 -5.45
CA GLY A 60 -2.30 5.01 -4.79
C GLY A 60 -1.77 3.60 -5.02
N LEU A 61 -1.37 3.28 -6.25
CA LEU A 61 -0.77 1.99 -6.58
C LEU A 61 0.61 1.81 -5.92
N ALA A 62 1.43 2.87 -5.88
CA ALA A 62 2.74 2.83 -5.23
C ALA A 62 2.66 2.59 -3.70
N ILE A 63 1.53 2.91 -3.07
CA ILE A 63 1.27 2.63 -1.65
C ILE A 63 1.07 1.13 -1.40
N LEU A 64 0.48 0.40 -2.34
CA LEU A 64 0.05 -0.98 -2.14
C LEU A 64 1.20 -1.92 -1.75
N GLY A 65 2.36 -1.79 -2.40
CA GLY A 65 3.53 -2.63 -2.08
C GLY A 65 4.01 -2.43 -0.64
N PRO A 66 4.47 -1.23 -0.25
CA PRO A 66 4.90 -0.95 1.12
C PRO A 66 3.83 -1.23 2.17
N LEU A 67 2.55 -1.00 1.85
CA LEU A 67 1.45 -1.28 2.77
C LEU A 67 1.21 -2.79 2.95
N LYS A 68 1.40 -3.60 1.90
CA LYS A 68 1.30 -5.06 1.97
C LYS A 68 2.35 -5.65 2.92
N ASP A 69 3.58 -5.15 2.83
CA ASP A 69 4.67 -5.58 3.73
C ASP A 69 4.41 -5.15 5.18
N LEU A 70 3.79 -3.97 5.37
CA LEU A 70 3.51 -3.42 6.68
C LEU A 70 2.33 -4.12 7.38
N ASP A 71 1.21 -4.27 6.69
CA ASP A 71 0.02 -4.92 7.21
C ASP A 71 -0.92 -5.38 6.08
N VAL A 72 -1.00 -6.70 5.90
CA VAL A 72 -1.82 -7.34 4.85
C VAL A 72 -3.32 -6.98 4.94
N VAL A 73 -3.86 -6.78 6.15
CA VAL A 73 -5.29 -6.45 6.31
C VAL A 73 -5.56 -5.00 5.90
N ALA A 74 -4.70 -4.07 6.31
CA ALA A 74 -4.74 -2.69 5.86
C ALA A 74 -4.55 -2.60 4.34
N TYR A 75 -3.64 -3.41 3.78
CA TYR A 75 -3.48 -3.56 2.34
C TYR A 75 -4.78 -3.97 1.66
N LEU A 76 -5.48 -5.02 2.11
CA LEU A 76 -6.74 -5.45 1.50
C LEU A 76 -7.82 -4.37 1.55
N ARG A 77 -7.92 -3.64 2.67
CA ARG A 77 -8.86 -2.51 2.84
C ARG A 77 -8.53 -1.35 1.91
N PHE A 78 -7.25 -1.10 1.66
CA PHE A 78 -6.82 -0.04 0.77
C PHE A 78 -6.96 -0.46 -0.70
N ALA A 79 -6.56 -1.70 -1.03
CA ALA A 79 -6.63 -2.29 -2.36
C ALA A 79 -8.07 -2.32 -2.88
N SER A 80 -9.06 -2.59 -2.05
CA SER A 80 -10.46 -2.62 -2.49
C SER A 80 -10.94 -1.30 -3.11
N VAL A 81 -10.41 -0.16 -2.66
CA VAL A 81 -10.74 1.15 -3.22
C VAL A 81 -9.95 1.41 -4.50
N TYR A 82 -8.64 1.17 -4.49
CA TYR A 82 -7.75 1.58 -5.59
C TYR A 82 -7.72 0.60 -6.77
N ARG A 83 -7.98 -0.68 -6.52
CA ARG A 83 -8.17 -1.71 -7.55
C ARG A 83 -9.65 -1.91 -7.91
N ALA A 84 -10.54 -1.07 -7.38
CA ALA A 84 -11.98 -1.08 -7.64
C ALA A 84 -12.61 -2.47 -7.47
N TYR A 85 -12.49 -3.05 -6.27
CA TYR A 85 -13.15 -4.31 -5.97
C TYR A 85 -14.67 -4.08 -5.92
N ASP A 86 -15.40 -4.81 -6.76
CA ASP A 86 -16.86 -4.71 -6.90
C ASP A 86 -17.57 -5.84 -6.14
N GLY A 87 -16.88 -6.96 -5.90
CA GLY A 87 -17.50 -8.15 -5.30
C GLY A 87 -16.57 -9.00 -4.45
N LEU A 88 -17.15 -10.05 -3.88
CA LEU A 88 -16.42 -11.04 -3.07
C LEU A 88 -15.29 -11.70 -3.87
N GLU A 89 -15.51 -11.94 -5.16
CA GLU A 89 -14.55 -12.58 -6.07
C GLU A 89 -13.23 -11.82 -6.14
N ASP A 90 -13.25 -10.48 -6.10
CA ASP A 90 -12.03 -9.66 -6.09
C ASP A 90 -11.22 -9.86 -4.81
N PHE A 91 -11.91 -9.98 -3.67
CA PHE A 91 -11.25 -10.29 -2.40
C PHE A 91 -10.70 -11.70 -2.39
N GLU A 92 -11.44 -12.68 -2.92
CA GLU A 92 -10.96 -14.07 -3.02
C GLU A 92 -9.70 -14.17 -3.88
N ALA A 93 -9.68 -13.51 -5.03
CA ALA A 93 -8.50 -13.43 -5.89
C ALA A 93 -7.31 -12.77 -5.17
N ALA A 94 -7.52 -11.65 -4.49
CA ALA A 94 -6.48 -10.96 -3.73
C ALA A 94 -5.93 -11.82 -2.59
N ILE A 95 -6.80 -12.52 -1.86
CA ILE A 95 -6.41 -13.43 -0.78
C ILE A 95 -5.64 -14.63 -1.32
N ALA A 96 -6.05 -15.18 -2.48
CA ALA A 96 -5.34 -16.28 -3.14
C ALA A 96 -3.92 -15.86 -3.56
N GLU A 97 -3.77 -14.67 -4.15
CA GLU A 97 -2.46 -14.08 -4.50
C GLU A 97 -1.56 -13.96 -3.26
N LEU A 98 -2.08 -13.38 -2.17
CA LEU A 98 -1.34 -13.22 -0.92
C LEU A 98 -0.90 -14.56 -0.31
N ARG A 99 -1.75 -15.59 -0.37
CA ARG A 99 -1.41 -16.93 0.13
C ARG A 99 -0.33 -17.60 -0.72
N ALA A 100 -0.39 -17.44 -2.04
CA ALA A 100 0.62 -17.96 -2.94
C ALA A 100 1.99 -17.31 -2.70
N GLU A 101 2.03 -15.99 -2.50
CA GLU A 101 3.26 -15.27 -2.15
C GLU A 101 3.84 -15.75 -0.81
N GLN A 102 3.00 -15.97 0.20
CA GLN A 102 3.44 -16.51 1.49
C GLN A 102 3.97 -17.94 1.38
N ALA A 103 3.33 -18.79 0.58
CA ALA A 103 3.81 -20.15 0.31
C ALA A 103 5.19 -20.12 -0.37
N PHE A 104 5.37 -19.27 -1.38
CA PHE A 104 6.64 -19.12 -2.08
C PHE A 104 7.75 -18.61 -1.15
N ALA A 105 7.45 -17.65 -0.27
CA ALA A 105 8.42 -17.15 0.71
C ALA A 105 8.88 -18.24 1.71
N LEU A 106 7.98 -19.14 2.10
CA LEU A 106 8.30 -20.29 2.98
C LEU A 106 9.19 -21.32 2.29
N GLU A 107 9.01 -21.54 0.98
CA GLU A 107 9.79 -22.51 0.20
C GLU A 107 11.20 -21.99 -0.16
N ASP A 108 11.37 -20.68 -0.37
CA ASP A 108 12.65 -20.04 -0.73
C ASP A 108 13.51 -19.65 0.50
N GLY A 109 13.01 -19.89 1.72
CA GLY A 109 13.73 -19.56 2.96
C GLY A 109 13.74 -18.05 3.29
N ALA A 110 12.88 -17.27 2.65
CA ALA A 110 12.72 -15.85 2.95
C ALA A 110 11.95 -15.67 4.28
N PRO A 111 12.29 -14.65 5.09
CA PRO A 111 11.56 -14.41 6.34
C PRO A 111 10.11 -14.03 6.04
N VAL A 112 9.17 -14.84 6.55
CA VAL A 112 7.74 -14.51 6.51
C VAL A 112 7.53 -13.20 7.28
N PRO A 113 6.88 -12.16 6.71
CA PRO A 113 6.52 -10.98 7.47
C PRO A 113 5.59 -11.40 8.61
N ALA A 114 6.07 -11.26 9.84
CA ALA A 114 5.33 -11.70 11.01
C ALA A 114 3.97 -11.00 11.06
N PRO A 115 2.86 -11.72 11.29
CA PRO A 115 1.57 -11.07 11.47
C PRO A 115 1.68 -10.14 12.67
N ALA A 116 1.43 -8.85 12.44
CA ALA A 116 1.52 -7.83 13.48
C ALA A 116 0.63 -8.27 14.66
N ALA A 117 1.28 -8.62 15.77
CA ALA A 117 0.65 -9.21 16.93
C ALA A 117 -0.41 -8.24 17.46
N ALA A 118 -1.64 -8.72 17.53
CA ALA A 118 -2.71 -8.01 18.21
C ALA A 118 -2.43 -8.05 19.72
N SER A 119 -2.23 -6.88 20.31
CA SER A 119 -2.27 -6.64 21.76
C SER A 119 -3.59 -5.96 22.12
#